data_AF-A0A7S0CB23-F1
#
_entry.id   AF-A0A7S0CB23-F1
#
_cell.length_a   1.000
_cell.length_b   1.000
_cell.length_c   1.000
_cell.angle_alpha   90.00
_cell.angle_beta   90.00
_cell.angle_gamma   90.00
#
_symmetry.space_group_name_H-M   'P 1'
#
loop_
_entity.id
_entity.type
_entity.pdbx_description
1 polymer ?
#
loop_
_entity_poly.entity_id
_entity_poly.type
_entity_poly.pdbx_seq_one_letter_code
_entity_poly.pdbx_strand_id
1 'polypeptide(L)'
;MQLFLLLNFSKSSNNHGIHSYVFFGCLSSASLAIKTYSPELMVSPFYSQKDLEDAVGDTEREELLIKNGISTIGKAMERLHCLIIGPGLGRDVRVGKMVTQVMKMAMGANVPLVLDADALYLLSLERYSSILENRHYYSQQNSKKQQQFLSPSPIVLTPNIVEYRRLVKAGSKLDDAIIVLKGHHDTVLTLLPHATRQRMVCREVGGMKRCGGIGDVLAGCVGAFVGWYWIGVKNMSSSQTMLTSANNSGSTSIAGSVASAGTGGGAASASTSSGVDLSPQNVKNGEAILK
;
A
#
# COMPACT_ATOMS: atom_id res chain seq x y z
N MET A 1 -5.55 19.68 -12.86
CA MET A 1 -4.58 19.49 -11.75
C MET A 1 -4.31 18.01 -11.65
N GLN A 2 -3.07 17.55 -11.84
CA GLN A 2 -2.67 16.12 -11.74
C GLN A 2 -1.63 15.93 -10.64
N LEU A 3 -1.95 15.13 -9.60
CA LEU A 3 -1.16 15.02 -8.38
C LEU A 3 -0.98 13.54 -7.95
N PHE A 4 0.26 13.10 -7.94
CA PHE A 4 0.69 11.99 -7.11
C PHE A 4 1.32 12.55 -5.85
N LEU A 5 0.95 11.99 -4.70
CA LEU A 5 1.48 12.40 -3.41
C LEU A 5 2.33 11.25 -2.86
N LEU A 6 3.64 11.44 -2.84
CA LEU A 6 4.62 10.47 -2.36
C LEU A 6 5.10 10.91 -0.98
N LEU A 7 4.95 10.07 0.04
CA LEU A 7 5.36 10.39 1.40
C LEU A 7 6.64 9.65 1.76
N ASN A 8 7.64 10.43 2.17
CA ASN A 8 8.94 9.99 2.62
C ASN A 8 9.19 10.54 4.03
N PHE A 9 9.86 9.78 4.89
CA PHE A 9 10.09 10.07 6.30
C PHE A 9 11.54 9.68 6.57
N SER A 10 12.46 10.63 6.49
CA SER A 10 13.86 10.35 6.78
C SER A 10 14.16 10.64 8.25
N LYS A 11 14.77 9.69 8.95
CA LYS A 11 15.38 9.95 10.25
C LYS A 11 16.76 10.55 10.01
N SER A 12 16.96 11.81 10.37
CA SER A 12 18.30 12.41 10.35
C SER A 12 19.15 11.74 11.42
N SER A 13 20.37 11.28 11.09
CA SER A 13 21.24 10.60 12.07
C SER A 13 21.74 11.54 13.18
N ASN A 14 21.65 12.86 12.97
CA ASN A 14 22.29 13.87 13.83
C ASN A 14 21.30 14.81 14.52
N ASN A 15 19.99 14.61 14.38
CA ASN A 15 18.99 15.42 15.09
C ASN A 15 17.77 14.56 15.42
N HIS A 16 17.21 14.74 16.62
CA HIS A 16 16.06 13.98 17.14
C HIS A 16 14.73 14.24 16.38
N GLY A 17 14.77 14.83 15.19
CA GLY A 17 13.61 15.13 14.35
C GLY A 17 13.35 14.05 13.30
N ILE A 18 12.08 13.66 13.15
CA ILE A 18 11.58 12.92 11.98
C ILE A 18 11.32 13.95 10.89
N HIS A 19 12.11 13.95 9.82
CA HIS A 19 11.87 14.84 8.68
C HIS A 19 10.91 14.14 7.72
N SER A 20 9.72 14.72 7.56
CA SER A 20 8.69 14.25 6.64
C SER A 20 8.88 14.96 5.30
N TYR A 21 9.35 14.26 4.28
CA TYR A 21 9.49 14.78 2.92
C TYR A 21 8.29 14.36 2.09
N VAL A 22 7.58 15.35 1.57
CA VAL A 22 6.47 15.12 0.65
C VAL A 22 6.97 15.35 -0.77
N PHE A 23 6.99 14.29 -1.57
CA PHE A 23 7.34 14.34 -2.97
C PHE A 23 6.06 14.36 -3.82
N PHE A 24 6.01 15.21 -4.84
CA PHE A 24 4.87 15.28 -5.74
C PHE A 24 5.27 14.94 -7.17
N GLY A 25 4.52 14.01 -7.77
CA GLY A 25 4.59 13.71 -9.18
C GLY A 25 3.46 14.40 -9.93
N CYS A 26 3.75 15.24 -10.90
CA CYS A 26 2.69 16.02 -11.58
C CYS A 26 3.00 16.32 -13.05
N LEU A 27 2.01 16.86 -13.74
CA LEU A 27 2.19 17.52 -15.04
C LEU A 27 3.14 18.72 -14.90
N SER A 28 4.00 18.98 -15.89
CA SER A 28 4.96 20.08 -15.86
C SER A 28 4.35 21.44 -15.56
N SER A 29 3.17 21.74 -16.11
CA SER A 29 2.47 23.01 -15.87
C SER A 29 1.93 23.16 -14.45
N ALA A 30 1.68 22.07 -13.73
CA ALA A 30 1.22 22.11 -12.33
C ALA A 30 2.38 22.30 -11.34
N SER A 31 3.63 21.99 -11.74
CA SER A 31 4.77 21.95 -10.83
C SER A 31 5.03 23.29 -10.13
N LEU A 32 5.00 24.40 -10.89
CA LEU A 32 5.26 25.72 -10.35
C LEU A 32 4.19 26.13 -9.33
N ALA A 33 2.91 25.98 -9.68
CA ALA A 33 1.81 26.32 -8.78
C ALA A 33 1.88 25.52 -7.46
N ILE A 34 2.18 24.21 -7.52
CA ILE A 34 2.30 23.39 -6.30
C ILE A 34 3.45 23.90 -5.41
N LYS A 35 4.61 24.22 -6.00
CA LYS A 35 5.76 24.77 -5.27
C LYS A 35 5.44 26.11 -4.59
N THR A 36 4.55 26.92 -5.17
CA THR A 36 4.17 28.22 -4.55
C THR A 36 3.32 28.07 -3.29
N TYR A 37 2.65 26.93 -3.08
CA TYR A 37 1.87 26.71 -1.85
C TYR A 37 2.74 26.41 -0.63
N SER A 38 3.90 25.77 -0.82
CA SER A 38 4.86 25.54 0.25
C SER A 38 6.26 25.22 -0.30
N PRO A 39 7.32 25.90 0.18
CA PRO A 39 8.69 25.67 -0.26
C PRO A 39 9.26 24.33 0.22
N GLU A 40 8.64 23.70 1.23
CA GLU A 40 9.06 22.40 1.77
C GLU A 40 8.68 21.22 0.87
N LEU A 41 7.84 21.46 -0.14
CA LEU A 41 7.35 20.42 -1.05
C LEU A 41 8.37 20.11 -2.14
N MET A 42 8.78 18.85 -2.23
CA MET A 42 9.62 18.37 -3.32
C MET A 42 8.77 18.01 -4.54
N VAL A 43 8.56 18.96 -5.45
CA VAL A 43 7.71 18.73 -6.63
C VAL A 43 8.55 18.41 -7.87
N SER A 44 8.32 17.24 -8.46
CA SER A 44 8.97 16.77 -9.68
C SER A 44 7.96 16.57 -10.81
N PRO A 45 8.12 17.25 -11.95
CA PRO A 45 7.27 17.02 -13.11
C PRO A 45 7.64 15.70 -13.79
N PHE A 46 6.64 14.89 -14.14
CA PHE A 46 6.84 13.57 -14.76
C PHE A 46 6.63 13.55 -16.27
N TYR A 47 5.73 14.40 -16.74
CA TYR A 47 5.39 14.54 -18.14
C TYR A 47 4.82 15.94 -18.37
N SER A 48 4.89 16.40 -19.61
CA SER A 48 4.27 17.63 -20.09
C SER A 48 3.01 17.32 -20.88
N GLN A 49 2.18 18.34 -21.09
CA GLN A 49 1.00 18.22 -21.94
C GLN A 49 1.40 17.88 -23.39
N LYS A 50 2.51 18.47 -23.83
CA LYS A 50 3.11 18.18 -25.13
C LYS A 50 3.55 16.71 -25.23
N ASP A 51 4.15 16.15 -24.17
CA ASP A 51 4.58 14.75 -24.20
C ASP A 51 3.39 13.79 -24.36
N LEU A 52 2.23 14.14 -23.77
CA LEU A 52 0.99 13.40 -23.97
C LEU A 52 0.48 13.56 -25.41
N GLU A 53 0.49 14.77 -25.96
CA GLU A 53 0.03 15.05 -27.32
C GLU A 53 0.90 14.35 -28.37
N ASP A 54 2.23 14.42 -28.23
CA ASP A 54 3.20 13.79 -29.12
C ASP A 54 3.10 12.25 -29.10
N ALA A 55 2.58 11.68 -28.00
CA ALA A 55 2.33 10.24 -27.85
C ALA A 55 0.97 9.77 -28.42
N VAL A 56 0.10 10.67 -28.91
CA VAL A 56 -1.18 10.25 -29.52
C VAL A 56 -0.91 9.51 -30.83
N GLY A 57 -1.30 8.24 -30.92
CA GLY A 57 -1.17 7.45 -32.15
C GLY A 57 0.26 6.98 -32.46
N ASP A 58 1.23 7.32 -31.60
CA ASP A 58 2.63 6.94 -31.72
C ASP A 58 3.01 6.01 -30.56
N THR A 59 3.11 4.70 -30.87
CA THR A 59 3.34 3.67 -29.85
C THR A 59 4.73 3.78 -29.22
N GLU A 60 5.73 4.17 -30.00
CA GLU A 60 7.11 4.30 -29.53
C GLU A 60 7.24 5.47 -28.55
N ARG A 61 6.62 6.62 -28.89
CA ARG A 61 6.59 7.78 -27.99
C ARG A 61 5.76 7.52 -26.74
N GLU A 62 4.64 6.81 -26.85
CA GLU A 62 3.86 6.39 -25.69
C GLU A 62 4.69 5.51 -24.74
N GLU A 63 5.41 4.52 -25.26
CA GLU A 63 6.26 3.65 -24.46
C GLU A 63 7.41 4.43 -23.80
N LEU A 64 8.04 5.35 -24.54
CA LEU A 64 9.10 6.20 -24.02
C LEU A 64 8.61 7.12 -22.89
N LEU A 65 7.43 7.72 -23.05
CA LEU A 65 6.78 8.54 -22.02
C LEU A 65 6.56 7.74 -20.74
N ILE A 66 5.98 6.55 -20.87
CA ILE A 66 5.70 5.65 -19.74
C ILE A 66 7.02 5.24 -19.06
N LYS A 67 8.03 4.85 -19.83
CA LYS A 67 9.34 4.44 -19.33
C LYS A 67 10.05 5.56 -18.57
N ASN A 68 10.01 6.78 -19.09
CA ASN A 68 10.63 7.94 -18.46
C ASN A 68 9.95 8.32 -17.13
N GLY A 69 8.61 8.30 -17.10
CA GLY A 69 7.85 8.52 -15.87
C GLY A 69 8.15 7.46 -14.80
N ILE A 70 8.17 6.18 -15.20
CA ILE A 70 8.51 5.06 -14.30
C ILE A 70 9.94 5.20 -13.77
N SER A 71 10.93 5.51 -14.63
CA SER A 71 12.33 5.68 -14.23
C SER A 71 12.50 6.78 -13.18
N THR A 72 11.79 7.89 -13.35
CA THR A 72 11.81 9.03 -12.41
C THR A 72 11.30 8.62 -11.03
N ILE A 73 10.16 7.91 -10.99
CA ILE A 73 9.55 7.43 -9.74
C ILE A 73 10.38 6.31 -9.11
N GLY A 74 10.93 5.41 -9.92
CA GLY A 74 11.72 4.26 -9.48
C GLY A 74 12.93 4.68 -8.65
N LYS A 75 13.61 5.77 -9.02
CA LYS A 75 14.73 6.34 -8.24
C LYS A 75 14.31 6.78 -6.83
N ALA A 76 13.05 7.19 -6.65
CA ALA A 76 12.52 7.60 -5.36
C ALA A 76 11.91 6.43 -4.57
N MET A 77 11.46 5.37 -5.26
CA MET A 77 10.59 4.32 -4.72
C MET A 77 11.14 3.66 -3.44
N GLU A 78 12.42 3.30 -3.42
CA GLU A 78 13.03 2.61 -2.28
C GLU A 78 13.05 3.44 -1.00
N ARG A 79 12.96 4.76 -1.12
CA ARG A 79 13.00 5.68 0.03
C ARG A 79 11.61 6.02 0.55
N LEU A 80 10.55 5.58 -0.13
CA LEU A 80 9.19 5.91 0.25
C LEU A 80 8.70 5.05 1.39
N HIS A 81 7.89 5.65 2.25
CA HIS A 81 7.22 4.94 3.33
C HIS A 81 5.74 4.74 3.04
N CYS A 82 5.17 5.56 2.15
CA CYS A 82 3.83 5.40 1.63
C CYS A 82 3.73 6.11 0.28
N LEU A 83 2.94 5.56 -0.64
CA LEU A 83 2.61 6.18 -1.92
C LEU A 83 1.11 6.40 -2.02
N ILE A 84 0.71 7.66 -2.25
CA ILE A 84 -0.68 8.08 -2.44
C ILE A 84 -0.88 8.37 -3.93
N ILE A 85 -1.88 7.72 -4.53
CA ILE A 85 -2.22 7.85 -5.95
C ILE A 85 -3.68 8.26 -6.03
N GLY A 86 -3.98 9.29 -6.83
CA GLY A 86 -5.38 9.67 -7.04
C GLY A 86 -5.64 11.15 -7.23
N PRO A 87 -5.29 12.01 -6.26
CA PRO A 87 -5.65 13.42 -6.27
C PRO A 87 -5.33 14.08 -7.61
N GLY A 88 -6.36 14.48 -8.35
CA GLY A 88 -6.18 15.10 -9.66
C GLY A 88 -5.54 14.25 -10.76
N LEU A 89 -5.12 13.00 -10.55
CA LEU A 89 -4.36 12.19 -11.51
C LEU A 89 -4.85 12.28 -12.97
N GLY A 90 -6.16 12.46 -13.16
CA GLY A 90 -6.78 12.59 -14.45
C GLY A 90 -7.08 11.21 -15.03
N ARG A 91 -7.69 11.21 -16.22
CA ARG A 91 -8.26 10.00 -16.82
C ARG A 91 -7.64 9.67 -18.17
N ASP A 92 -6.48 10.25 -18.46
CA ASP A 92 -5.72 9.96 -19.67
C ASP A 92 -5.26 8.49 -19.68
N VAL A 93 -5.44 7.81 -20.81
CA VAL A 93 -5.15 6.37 -20.92
C VAL A 93 -3.68 6.06 -20.72
N ARG A 94 -2.77 6.93 -21.20
CA ARG A 94 -1.31 6.76 -21.09
C ARG A 94 -0.85 6.96 -19.66
N VAL A 95 -1.40 8.00 -19.00
CA VAL A 95 -1.20 8.21 -17.57
C VAL A 95 -1.68 6.99 -16.79
N GLY A 96 -2.86 6.45 -17.13
CA GLY A 96 -3.36 5.20 -16.58
C GLY A 96 -2.34 4.06 -16.70
N LYS A 97 -1.83 3.78 -17.91
CA LYS A 97 -0.81 2.73 -18.13
C LYS A 97 0.42 2.96 -17.24
N MET A 98 0.95 4.18 -17.20
CA MET A 98 2.09 4.53 -16.35
C MET A 98 1.79 4.30 -14.86
N VAL A 99 0.66 4.77 -14.36
CA VAL A 99 0.22 4.60 -12.96
C VAL A 99 0.17 3.13 -12.58
N THR A 100 -0.38 2.28 -13.45
CA THR A 100 -0.48 0.86 -13.15
C THR A 100 0.89 0.21 -12.97
N GLN A 101 1.90 0.62 -13.74
CA GLN A 101 3.27 0.12 -13.56
C GLN A 101 3.89 0.65 -12.26
N VAL A 102 3.60 1.90 -11.90
CA VAL A 102 4.03 2.50 -10.62
C VAL A 102 3.40 1.76 -9.43
N MET A 103 2.12 1.41 -9.49
CA MET A 103 1.44 0.59 -8.47
C MET A 103 2.13 -0.77 -8.32
N LYS A 104 2.43 -1.46 -9.43
CA LYS A 104 3.14 -2.74 -9.43
C LYS A 104 4.53 -2.61 -8.83
N MET A 105 5.27 -1.56 -9.18
CA MET A 105 6.57 -1.27 -8.62
C MET A 105 6.50 -1.02 -7.11
N ALA A 106 5.50 -0.27 -6.62
CA ALA A 106 5.33 0.00 -5.20
C ALA A 106 4.98 -1.27 -4.41
N MET A 107 4.07 -2.11 -4.93
CA MET A 107 3.78 -3.42 -4.35
C MET A 107 5.02 -4.31 -4.35
N GLY A 108 5.80 -4.31 -5.44
CA GLY A 108 7.06 -5.03 -5.52
C GLY A 108 8.13 -4.50 -4.58
N ALA A 109 8.14 -3.20 -4.28
CA ALA A 109 9.03 -2.58 -3.30
C ALA A 109 8.51 -2.67 -1.85
N ASN A 110 7.36 -3.34 -1.64
CA ASN A 110 6.69 -3.45 -0.34
C ASN A 110 6.44 -2.06 0.30
N VAL A 111 6.04 -1.10 -0.54
CA VAL A 111 5.64 0.26 -0.15
C VAL A 111 4.12 0.28 0.00
N PRO A 112 3.58 0.76 1.14
CA PRO A 112 2.14 0.94 1.34
C PRO A 112 1.52 1.85 0.29
N LEU A 113 0.27 1.56 -0.08
CA LEU A 113 -0.49 2.32 -1.06
C LEU A 113 -1.73 2.95 -0.43
N VAL A 114 -2.01 4.20 -0.78
CA VAL A 114 -3.31 4.84 -0.54
C VAL A 114 -3.87 5.28 -1.89
N LEU A 115 -5.08 4.82 -2.21
CA LEU A 115 -5.73 5.05 -3.49
C LEU A 115 -6.99 5.89 -3.27
N ASP A 116 -7.02 7.08 -3.87
CA ASP A 116 -8.16 7.99 -3.80
C ASP A 116 -8.59 8.45 -5.20
N ALA A 117 -9.75 9.10 -5.30
CA ALA A 117 -10.21 9.85 -6.48
C ALA A 117 -10.01 9.09 -7.83
N ASP A 118 -9.21 9.65 -8.75
CA ASP A 118 -9.02 9.10 -10.09
C ASP A 118 -8.28 7.75 -10.09
N ALA A 119 -7.57 7.37 -9.03
CA ALA A 119 -7.00 6.02 -8.90
C ALA A 119 -8.11 4.98 -8.70
N LEU A 120 -9.17 5.33 -7.96
CA LEU A 120 -10.35 4.47 -7.79
C LEU A 120 -11.13 4.36 -9.11
N TYR A 121 -11.21 5.46 -9.87
CA TYR A 121 -11.75 5.41 -11.23
C TYR A 121 -10.93 4.46 -12.11
N LEU A 122 -9.60 4.57 -12.10
CA LEU A 122 -8.71 3.70 -12.87
C LEU A 122 -8.97 2.23 -12.55
N LEU A 123 -9.05 1.87 -11.26
CA LEU A 123 -9.33 0.51 -10.82
C LEU A 123 -10.74 0.03 -11.17
N SER A 124 -11.69 0.94 -11.37
CA SER A 124 -13.04 0.59 -11.85
C SER A 124 -13.11 0.27 -13.35
N LEU A 125 -12.02 0.46 -14.09
CA LEU A 125 -11.93 0.03 -15.48
C LEU A 125 -11.55 -1.45 -15.51
N GLU A 126 -12.31 -2.25 -16.27
CA GLU A 126 -12.15 -3.71 -16.35
C GLU A 126 -10.70 -4.15 -16.58
N ARG A 127 -9.98 -3.48 -17.49
CA ARG A 127 -8.55 -3.74 -17.79
C ARG A 127 -7.57 -3.55 -16.63
N TYR A 128 -7.98 -2.88 -15.56
CA TYR A 128 -7.15 -2.53 -14.40
C TYR A 128 -7.71 -3.07 -13.08
N SER A 129 -8.90 -3.70 -13.11
CA SER A 129 -9.61 -4.22 -11.94
C SER A 129 -8.79 -5.25 -11.14
N SER A 130 -7.96 -6.05 -11.82
CA SER A 130 -7.19 -7.16 -11.26
C SER A 130 -5.79 -6.77 -10.73
N ILE A 131 -5.41 -5.49 -10.80
CA ILE A 131 -4.06 -5.04 -10.40
C ILE A 131 -3.75 -5.38 -8.94
N LEU A 132 -4.73 -5.24 -8.06
CA LEU A 132 -4.56 -5.47 -6.62
C LEU A 132 -4.49 -6.96 -6.25
N GLU A 133 -5.02 -7.85 -7.09
CA GLU A 133 -5.08 -9.30 -6.81
C GLU A 133 -3.68 -9.92 -6.71
N ASN A 134 -2.76 -9.45 -7.55
CA ASN A 134 -1.42 -10.01 -7.67
C ASN A 134 -0.41 -9.37 -6.72
N ARG A 135 -0.87 -8.67 -5.66
CA ARG A 135 0.03 -7.99 -4.71
C ARG A 135 1.06 -8.92 -4.05
N HIS A 136 0.64 -10.13 -3.69
CA HIS A 136 1.54 -11.16 -3.14
C HIS A 136 2.59 -11.60 -4.15
N TYR A 137 2.21 -11.73 -5.42
CA TYR A 137 3.14 -12.06 -6.50
C TYR A 137 4.17 -10.94 -6.69
N TYR A 138 3.72 -9.68 -6.76
CA TYR A 138 4.63 -8.55 -6.92
C TYR A 138 5.62 -8.43 -5.77
N SER A 139 5.18 -8.59 -4.52
CA SER A 139 6.06 -8.55 -3.36
C SER A 139 7.12 -9.68 -3.35
N GLN A 140 6.79 -10.86 -3.86
CA GLN A 140 7.73 -12.00 -3.89
C GLN A 140 8.82 -11.89 -4.97
N GLN A 141 8.60 -11.12 -6.04
CA GLN A 141 9.54 -11.02 -7.16
C GLN A 141 10.86 -10.28 -6.81
N ASN A 142 10.92 -9.53 -5.70
CA ASN A 142 12.14 -8.84 -5.28
C ASN A 142 13.02 -9.71 -4.36
N SER A 143 14.00 -10.37 -4.97
CA SER A 143 14.66 -11.60 -4.48
C SER A 143 15.86 -11.43 -3.54
N LYS A 144 16.10 -10.29 -2.86
CA LYS A 144 17.27 -10.17 -1.94
C LYS A 144 17.07 -9.42 -0.61
N LYS A 145 16.16 -8.45 -0.51
CA LYS A 145 15.92 -7.68 0.74
C LYS A 145 14.57 -7.98 1.42
N GLN A 146 13.63 -8.60 0.73
CA GLN A 146 12.23 -8.76 1.20
C GLN A 146 11.90 -10.12 1.81
N GLN A 147 12.78 -11.12 1.77
CA GLN A 147 12.56 -12.39 2.50
C GLN A 147 12.43 -12.20 4.02
N GLN A 148 12.72 -11.00 4.54
CA GLN A 148 12.57 -10.63 5.93
C GLN A 148 11.12 -10.28 6.33
N PHE A 149 10.24 -9.98 5.36
CA PHE A 149 8.85 -9.61 5.62
C PHE A 149 7.90 -10.74 5.21
N LEU A 150 7.23 -11.33 6.20
CA LEU A 150 6.25 -12.40 6.01
C LEU A 150 4.92 -11.90 5.41
N SER A 151 4.67 -10.58 5.39
CA SER A 151 3.40 -10.00 4.93
C SER A 151 3.59 -8.80 3.97
N PRO A 152 2.70 -8.65 2.97
CA PRO A 152 2.73 -7.53 2.03
C PRO A 152 2.20 -6.22 2.66
N SER A 153 2.74 -5.08 2.21
CA SER A 153 2.43 -3.74 2.68
C SER A 153 0.96 -3.35 2.51
N PRO A 154 0.35 -2.65 3.48
CA PRO A 154 -1.07 -2.33 3.44
C PRO A 154 -1.45 -1.49 2.21
N ILE A 155 -2.63 -1.77 1.67
CA ILE A 155 -3.29 -0.98 0.62
C ILE A 155 -4.57 -0.42 1.21
N VAL A 156 -4.73 0.90 1.17
CA VAL A 156 -5.90 1.62 1.66
C VAL A 156 -6.63 2.27 0.48
N LEU A 157 -7.94 2.06 0.38
CA LEU A 157 -8.79 2.74 -0.58
C LEU A 157 -9.71 3.70 0.18
N THR A 158 -9.92 4.91 -0.33
CA THR A 158 -10.79 5.92 0.28
C THR A 158 -12.02 6.22 -0.58
N PRO A 159 -12.85 5.23 -0.99
CA PRO A 159 -13.97 5.48 -1.88
C PRO A 159 -15.16 6.13 -1.19
N ASN A 160 -15.95 6.90 -1.91
CA ASN A 160 -17.36 7.12 -1.56
C ASN A 160 -18.24 5.93 -2.00
N ILE A 161 -19.53 5.94 -1.64
CA ILE A 161 -20.45 4.83 -1.97
C ILE A 161 -20.59 4.55 -3.48
N VAL A 162 -20.49 5.59 -4.33
CA VAL A 162 -20.61 5.43 -5.78
C VAL A 162 -19.33 4.83 -6.36
N GLU A 163 -18.16 5.31 -5.92
CA GLU A 163 -16.85 4.77 -6.29
C GLU A 163 -16.72 3.31 -5.84
N TYR A 164 -17.13 3.00 -4.61
CA TYR A 164 -17.12 1.64 -4.09
C TYR A 164 -17.94 0.68 -4.95
N ARG A 165 -19.18 1.07 -5.31
CA ARG A 165 -20.03 0.27 -6.19
C ARG A 165 -19.40 0.03 -7.56
N ARG A 166 -18.68 1.02 -8.12
CA ARG A 166 -17.98 0.86 -9.40
C ARG A 166 -16.85 -0.14 -9.31
N LEU A 167 -16.06 -0.12 -8.23
CA LEU A 167 -14.99 -1.09 -7.99
C LEU A 167 -15.54 -2.53 -7.89
N VAL A 168 -16.60 -2.72 -7.10
CA VAL A 168 -17.25 -4.03 -6.96
C VAL A 168 -17.81 -4.51 -8.30
N LYS A 169 -18.48 -3.62 -9.06
CA LYS A 169 -19.02 -3.96 -10.38
C LYS A 169 -17.93 -4.32 -11.39
N ALA A 170 -16.77 -3.67 -11.31
CA ALA A 170 -15.62 -3.96 -12.16
C ALA A 170 -14.92 -5.29 -11.83
N GLY A 171 -15.32 -5.96 -10.74
CA GLY A 171 -14.70 -7.20 -10.29
C GLY A 171 -13.41 -7.00 -9.51
N SER A 172 -13.12 -5.79 -9.02
CA SER A 172 -11.94 -5.57 -8.18
C SER A 172 -12.03 -6.39 -6.88
N LYS A 173 -11.08 -7.30 -6.65
CA LYS A 173 -10.97 -7.98 -5.34
C LYS A 173 -10.38 -7.01 -4.32
N LEU A 174 -11.18 -6.66 -3.32
CA LEU A 174 -10.84 -5.71 -2.27
C LEU A 174 -10.67 -6.39 -0.90
N ASP A 175 -10.61 -7.72 -0.86
CA ASP A 175 -10.66 -8.48 0.39
C ASP A 175 -9.49 -8.10 1.30
N ASP A 176 -8.27 -8.08 0.78
CA ASP A 176 -7.05 -7.77 1.53
C ASP A 176 -6.75 -6.27 1.67
N ALA A 177 -7.67 -5.41 1.26
CA ALA A 177 -7.52 -3.96 1.33
C ALA A 177 -8.27 -3.35 2.50
N ILE A 178 -7.71 -2.28 3.06
CA ILE A 178 -8.40 -1.44 4.04
C ILE A 178 -9.28 -0.46 3.26
N ILE A 179 -10.57 -0.40 3.59
CA ILE A 179 -11.53 0.45 2.87
C ILE A 179 -12.05 1.50 3.83
N VAL A 180 -11.73 2.77 3.55
CA VAL A 180 -12.27 3.94 4.24
C VAL A 180 -13.43 4.47 3.40
N LEU A 181 -14.63 3.97 3.67
CA LEU A 181 -15.85 4.32 2.95
C LEU A 181 -16.37 5.68 3.42
N LYS A 182 -16.20 6.70 2.57
CA LYS A 182 -16.62 8.08 2.81
C LYS A 182 -18.14 8.21 2.73
N GLY A 183 -18.75 8.82 3.74
CA GLY A 183 -20.22 8.91 3.85
C GLY A 183 -20.70 10.01 4.79
N HIS A 184 -21.96 9.89 5.25
CA HIS A 184 -22.45 10.73 6.36
C HIS A 184 -21.73 10.37 7.67
N HIS A 185 -21.49 9.06 7.85
CA HIS A 185 -20.53 8.53 8.80
C HIS A 185 -19.52 7.71 8.01
N ASP A 186 -18.24 8.00 8.20
CA ASP A 186 -17.19 7.25 7.53
C ASP A 186 -17.08 5.87 8.14
N THR A 187 -17.03 4.84 7.31
CA THR A 187 -16.91 3.45 7.76
C THR A 187 -15.57 2.89 7.31
N VAL A 188 -14.76 2.39 8.24
CA VAL A 188 -13.51 1.69 7.96
C VAL A 188 -13.76 0.19 8.01
N LEU A 189 -13.46 -0.50 6.91
CA LEU A 189 -13.50 -1.95 6.79
C LEU A 189 -12.06 -2.46 6.68
N THR A 190 -11.68 -3.41 7.53
CA THR A 190 -10.35 -4.02 7.52
C THR A 190 -10.43 -5.52 7.78
N LEU A 191 -9.48 -6.29 7.24
CA LEU A 191 -9.29 -7.70 7.59
C LEU A 191 -8.23 -7.82 8.70
N LEU A 192 -8.61 -8.47 9.80
CA LEU A 192 -7.67 -8.87 10.84
C LEU A 192 -6.93 -10.15 10.43
N PRO A 193 -5.77 -10.45 11.04
CA PRO A 193 -4.94 -11.63 10.74
C PRO A 193 -5.66 -12.99 10.78
N HIS A 194 -6.84 -13.07 11.40
CA HIS A 194 -7.67 -14.29 11.50
C HIS A 194 -8.80 -14.32 10.45
N ALA A 195 -8.67 -13.57 9.36
CA ALA A 195 -9.70 -13.37 8.33
C ALA A 195 -11.04 -12.77 8.84
N THR A 196 -11.06 -12.24 10.06
CA THR A 196 -12.23 -11.54 10.60
C THR A 196 -12.30 -10.13 10.04
N ARG A 197 -13.39 -9.80 9.34
CA ARG A 197 -13.66 -8.41 8.94
C ARG A 197 -14.03 -7.58 10.17
N GLN A 198 -13.28 -6.53 10.43
CA GLN A 198 -13.63 -5.52 11.42
C GLN A 198 -14.25 -4.31 10.71
N ARG A 199 -15.36 -3.83 11.27
CA ARG A 199 -16.06 -2.61 10.85
C ARG A 199 -15.92 -1.58 11.97
N MET A 200 -15.36 -0.42 11.65
CA MET A 200 -15.29 0.74 12.55
C MET A 200 -16.07 1.89 11.91
N VAL A 201 -16.77 2.69 12.72
CA VAL A 201 -17.57 3.81 12.23
C VAL A 201 -17.13 5.09 12.92
N CYS A 202 -16.68 6.07 12.14
CA CYS A 202 -16.41 7.42 12.61
C CYS A 202 -17.72 8.20 12.67
N ARG A 203 -18.15 8.59 13.87
CA ARG A 203 -19.36 9.37 14.10
C ARG A 203 -19.09 10.83 14.47
N GLU A 204 -17.83 11.24 14.38
CA GLU A 204 -17.43 12.61 14.65
C GLU A 204 -18.15 13.59 13.73
N VAL A 205 -18.56 14.73 14.29
CA VAL A 205 -19.30 15.75 13.55
C VAL A 205 -18.31 16.56 12.74
N GLY A 206 -18.37 16.43 11.41
CA GLY A 206 -17.60 17.24 10.48
C GLY A 206 -18.17 18.65 10.31
N GLY A 207 -17.44 19.48 9.55
CA GLY A 207 -17.93 20.81 9.17
C GLY A 207 -19.15 20.74 8.25
N MET A 208 -20.04 21.73 8.35
CA MET A 208 -21.25 21.82 7.50
C MET A 208 -20.94 22.10 6.02
N LYS A 209 -19.76 22.64 5.71
CA LYS A 209 -19.36 23.01 4.35
C LYS A 209 -18.66 21.84 3.66
N ARG A 210 -19.19 21.44 2.50
CA ARG A 210 -18.53 20.50 1.59
C ARG A 210 -17.61 21.25 0.63
N CYS A 211 -16.39 21.54 1.08
CA CYS A 211 -15.36 22.10 0.21
C CYS A 211 -14.79 21.01 -0.72
N GLY A 212 -14.50 21.37 -1.97
CA GLY A 212 -13.63 20.56 -2.82
C GLY A 212 -12.25 20.40 -2.16
N GLY A 213 -11.64 19.22 -2.31
CA GLY A 213 -10.31 18.91 -1.78
C GLY A 213 -10.26 18.31 -0.37
N ILE A 214 -11.39 18.19 0.33
CA ILE A 214 -11.39 17.57 1.67
C ILE A 214 -10.97 16.08 1.63
N GLY A 215 -11.26 15.40 0.51
CA GLY A 215 -10.80 14.03 0.26
C GLY A 215 -9.28 13.95 0.11
N ASP A 216 -8.66 14.94 -0.53
CA ASP A 216 -7.20 14.98 -0.69
C ASP A 216 -6.49 15.14 0.66
N VAL A 217 -7.06 15.94 1.56
CA VAL A 217 -6.58 16.07 2.95
C VAL A 217 -6.68 14.73 3.68
N LEU A 218 -7.83 14.04 3.58
CA LEU A 218 -8.01 12.72 4.17
C LEU A 218 -6.98 11.71 3.62
N ALA A 219 -6.79 11.65 2.30
CA ALA A 219 -5.81 10.76 1.67
C ALA A 219 -4.39 11.05 2.16
N GLY A 220 -4.02 12.33 2.29
CA GLY A 220 -2.75 12.77 2.87
C GLY A 220 -2.55 12.30 4.31
N CYS A 221 -3.54 12.54 5.18
CA CYS A 221 -3.51 12.09 6.57
C CYS A 221 -3.41 10.56 6.69
N VAL A 222 -4.23 9.82 5.93
CA VAL A 222 -4.21 8.35 5.90
C VAL A 222 -2.83 7.85 5.47
N GLY A 223 -2.24 8.41 4.41
CA GLY A 223 -0.91 7.98 3.97
C GLY A 223 0.20 8.30 4.97
N ALA A 224 0.08 9.39 5.73
CA ALA A 224 1.03 9.69 6.80
C ALA A 224 0.97 8.63 7.92
N PHE A 225 -0.24 8.33 8.41
CA PHE A 225 -0.42 7.32 9.46
C PHE A 225 -0.03 5.91 8.99
N VAL A 226 -0.39 5.53 7.77
CA VAL A 226 -0.01 4.24 7.18
C VAL A 226 1.51 4.15 7.01
N GLY A 227 2.16 5.23 6.58
CA GLY A 227 3.61 5.32 6.49
C GLY A 227 4.29 5.12 7.85
N TRP A 228 3.82 5.80 8.90
CA TRP A 228 4.34 5.63 10.26
C TRP A 228 4.13 4.23 10.81
N TYR A 229 2.93 3.67 10.63
CA TYR A 229 2.63 2.30 11.00
C TYR A 229 3.60 1.33 10.33
N TRP A 230 3.82 1.47 9.03
CA TRP A 230 4.68 0.58 8.28
C TRP A 230 6.16 0.68 8.67
N ILE A 231 6.64 1.89 8.98
CA ILE A 231 7.97 2.08 9.58
C ILE A 231 8.09 1.31 10.90
N GLY A 232 7.07 1.39 11.76
CA GLY A 232 7.01 0.66 13.01
C GLY A 232 7.11 -0.86 12.81
N VAL A 233 6.32 -1.41 11.88
CA VAL A 233 6.34 -2.83 11.52
C VAL A 233 7.72 -3.26 10.97
N LYS A 234 8.33 -2.43 10.12
CA LYS A 234 9.68 -2.68 9.57
C LYS A 234 10.74 -2.76 10.67
N ASN A 235 10.68 -1.85 11.64
CA ASN A 235 11.63 -1.82 12.74
C ASN A 235 11.46 -3.01 13.69
N MET A 236 10.23 -3.40 14.03
CA MET A 236 9.96 -4.57 14.88
C MET A 236 10.46 -5.88 14.25
N SER A 237 10.20 -6.07 12.95
CA SER A 237 10.63 -7.27 12.22
C SER A 237 12.16 -7.37 12.15
N SER A 238 12.84 -6.23 12.01
CA SER A 238 14.30 -6.14 12.01
C SER A 238 14.89 -6.50 13.39
N SER A 239 14.30 -5.99 14.48
CA SER A 239 14.72 -6.32 15.84
C SER A 239 14.54 -7.80 16.18
N GLN A 240 13.43 -8.42 15.77
CA GLN A 240 13.22 -9.87 15.97
C GLN A 240 14.24 -10.72 15.20
N THR A 241 14.56 -10.36 13.95
CA THR A 241 15.56 -11.09 13.16
C THR A 241 16.96 -11.04 13.81
N MET A 242 17.33 -9.90 14.39
CA MET A 242 18.60 -9.72 15.10
C MET A 242 18.67 -10.55 16.39
N LEU A 243 17.59 -10.59 17.17
CA LEU A 243 17.51 -11.40 18.40
C LEU A 243 17.60 -12.91 18.10
N THR A 244 16.91 -13.38 17.06
CA THR A 244 16.97 -14.80 16.64
C THR A 244 18.36 -15.17 16.11
N SER A 245 19.03 -14.25 15.40
CA SER A 245 20.39 -14.47 14.90
C SER A 245 21.42 -14.50 16.02
N ALA A 246 21.28 -13.65 17.04
CA ALA A 246 22.16 -13.62 18.22
C ALA A 246 22.03 -14.90 19.08
N ASN A 247 20.82 -15.43 19.24
CA ASN A 247 20.59 -16.69 19.95
C ASN A 247 21.16 -17.91 19.20
N ASN A 248 21.16 -17.89 17.87
CA ASN A 248 21.75 -18.97 17.06
C ASN A 248 23.28 -18.90 17.00
N SER A 249 23.90 -17.72 17.13
CA SER A 249 25.36 -17.57 17.22
C SER A 249 25.94 -17.86 18.61
N GLY A 250 25.09 -18.01 19.64
CA GLY A 250 25.49 -18.44 20.99
C GLY A 250 25.57 -19.96 21.19
N SER A 251 25.26 -20.75 20.15
CA SER A 251 25.28 -22.21 20.20
C SER A 251 26.50 -22.79 19.49
N THR A 252 27.70 -22.39 19.92
CA THR A 252 28.95 -23.09 19.59
C THR A 252 29.63 -23.58 20.87
N SER A 253 29.74 -24.91 20.94
CA SER A 253 30.60 -25.73 21.82
C SER A 253 30.44 -25.61 23.34
N ILE A 254 29.65 -26.52 23.92
CA ILE A 254 30.18 -27.41 24.97
C ILE A 254 29.72 -28.84 24.62
N ALA A 255 30.48 -29.50 23.76
CA ALA A 255 30.53 -30.96 23.73
C ALA A 255 31.38 -31.39 24.93
N GLY A 256 30.73 -31.71 26.05
CA GLY A 256 31.34 -32.24 27.25
C GLY A 256 30.67 -33.56 27.60
N SER A 257 31.30 -34.67 27.17
CA SER A 257 30.90 -36.04 27.40
C SER A 257 30.81 -36.38 28.89
N VAL A 258 29.66 -36.85 29.39
CA VAL A 258 29.62 -37.79 30.52
C VAL A 258 28.49 -38.82 30.33
N ALA A 259 28.91 -40.07 30.48
CA ALA A 259 28.29 -41.38 30.48
C ALA A 259 26.78 -41.58 30.76
N SER A 260 26.29 -42.65 30.13
CA SER A 260 25.05 -43.41 30.32
C SER A 260 24.77 -43.90 31.74
N ALA A 261 23.51 -43.86 32.17
CA ALA A 261 22.87 -44.88 33.00
C ALA A 261 21.33 -44.85 32.77
N GLY A 262 20.74 -46.01 32.54
CA GLY A 262 19.33 -46.18 32.19
C GLY A 262 18.34 -46.22 33.36
N THR A 263 17.16 -46.78 33.08
CA THR A 263 15.90 -46.85 33.86
C THR A 263 15.06 -45.57 33.78
N GLY A 264 13.75 -45.57 33.54
CA GLY A 264 12.74 -46.59 33.31
C GLY A 264 11.36 -45.92 33.46
N GLY A 265 10.33 -46.43 32.77
CA GLY A 265 8.94 -46.23 33.16
C GLY A 265 8.17 -45.03 32.59
N GLY A 266 7.25 -45.32 31.67
CA GLY A 266 5.82 -45.15 31.97
C GLY A 266 5.11 -43.85 31.58
N ALA A 267 3.94 -44.07 30.97
CA ALA A 267 2.73 -43.24 30.96
C ALA A 267 2.44 -42.41 29.69
N ALA A 268 1.40 -42.90 29.02
CA ALA A 268 0.64 -42.30 27.95
C ALA A 268 -0.25 -41.13 28.44
N SER A 269 -0.59 -40.23 27.53
CA SER A 269 -1.96 -39.71 27.44
C SER A 269 -2.23 -39.11 26.06
N ALA A 270 -3.13 -39.77 25.32
CA ALA A 270 -3.81 -39.26 24.15
C ALA A 270 -4.97 -38.33 24.56
N SER A 271 -5.26 -37.30 23.77
CA SER A 271 -6.61 -36.73 23.58
C SER A 271 -6.56 -35.82 22.34
N THR A 272 -6.99 -36.35 21.20
CA THR A 272 -8.31 -36.19 20.56
C THR A 272 -8.44 -34.92 19.70
N SER A 273 -8.46 -35.22 18.40
CA SER A 273 -8.89 -34.44 17.25
C SER A 273 -10.26 -33.77 17.39
N SER A 274 -10.38 -32.57 16.82
CA SER A 274 -11.59 -32.14 16.12
C SER A 274 -11.18 -31.31 14.91
N GLY A 275 -11.07 -31.97 13.75
CA GLY A 275 -10.96 -31.29 12.47
C GLY A 275 -12.29 -30.64 12.11
N VAL A 276 -12.22 -29.47 11.48
CA VAL A 276 -13.35 -28.89 10.75
C VAL A 276 -12.88 -28.58 9.34
N ASP A 277 -13.64 -29.15 8.44
CA ASP A 277 -13.51 -29.31 7.00
C ASP A 277 -13.49 -27.98 6.24
N LEU A 278 -12.62 -27.90 5.23
CA LEU A 278 -12.44 -26.79 4.32
C LEU A 278 -13.27 -27.06 3.06
N SER A 279 -14.41 -26.39 2.90
CA SER A 279 -15.13 -26.37 1.62
C SER A 279 -15.45 -24.93 1.14
N PRO A 280 -15.26 -24.62 -0.17
CA PRO A 280 -15.30 -23.27 -0.69
C PRO A 280 -16.71 -22.89 -1.16
N GLN A 281 -17.55 -22.37 -0.28
CA GLN A 281 -18.81 -21.72 -0.66
C GLN A 281 -19.12 -20.49 0.21
N ASN A 282 -18.53 -19.34 -0.11
CA ASN A 282 -19.11 -18.05 0.28
C ASN A 282 -18.61 -16.86 -0.56
N VAL A 283 -18.86 -16.90 -1.88
CA VAL A 283 -18.56 -15.80 -2.82
C VAL A 283 -19.78 -14.87 -3.01
N LYS A 284 -20.70 -14.77 -2.02
CA LYS A 284 -21.95 -13.98 -2.16
C LYS A 284 -22.13 -12.81 -1.18
N ASN A 285 -21.09 -12.35 -0.50
CA ASN A 285 -21.21 -11.31 0.54
C ASN A 285 -20.61 -9.93 0.16
N GLY A 286 -20.79 -9.50 -1.09
CA GLY A 286 -20.48 -8.11 -1.49
C GLY A 286 -21.57 -7.10 -1.12
N GLU A 287 -22.85 -7.52 -1.07
CA GLU A 287 -23.99 -6.61 -0.85
C GLU A 287 -24.43 -6.50 0.62
N ALA A 288 -24.07 -7.46 1.47
CA ALA A 288 -24.51 -7.49 2.88
C ALA A 288 -23.78 -6.45 3.77
N ILE A 289 -22.70 -5.83 3.28
CA ILE A 289 -21.85 -4.91 4.05
C ILE A 289 -22.47 -3.50 4.18
N LEU A 290 -23.53 -3.20 3.41
CA LEU A 290 -24.14 -1.87 3.31
C LEU A 290 -25.42 -1.67 4.14
N LYS A 291 -25.79 -2.63 5.00
CA LYS A 291 -26.91 -2.48 5.94
C LYS A 291 -26.43 -2.23 7.37
#